data_AF-A0A7H0LEA3-F1
#
_entry.id   AF-A0A7H0LEA3-F1
#
_cell.length_a   1.000
_cell.length_b   1.000
_cell.length_c   1.000
_cell.angle_alpha   90.00
_cell.angle_beta   90.00
_cell.angle_gamma   90.00
#
_symmetry.space_group_name_H-M   'P 1'
#
loop_
_entity.id
_entity.type
_entity.pdbx_description
1 polymer ?
#
loop_
_entity_poly.entity_id
_entity_poly.type
_entity_poly.pdbx_seq_one_letter_code
_entity_poly.pdbx_strand_id
1 'polypeptide(L)'
;MTHDGREKQHSAEQTRFRGIRRRYFAIIGALMLCGGVIGYMTAANESGPPSSYLHYVQLIAAVAFMVIVMGAAWKYFTAAEPEYDGLDEGSKAGLARFWDNRRKYNRVIGGLMLGGGLTGAAIGLMLSVNDFNLTTPTMRVMAMVAVAAFVITLTWGSWKYFTTVDELEVDANKWAGLIGINFYAALWICWWALGKVELTRAPDGDAVFLLTMLVTIITFLWRRFR
;
A
#
# COMPACT_ATOMS: atom_id res chain seq x y z
N MET A 1 -20.58 -33.51 19.34
CA MET A 1 -19.18 -33.05 19.25
C MET A 1 -18.50 -33.30 20.59
N THR A 2 -17.44 -34.09 20.60
CA THR A 2 -16.63 -34.36 21.80
C THR A 2 -15.75 -33.14 22.12
N HIS A 3 -15.41 -32.94 23.40
CA HIS A 3 -14.55 -31.84 23.86
C HIS A 3 -13.21 -31.78 23.10
N ASP A 4 -12.62 -32.94 22.80
CA ASP A 4 -11.38 -33.09 22.02
C ASP A 4 -11.49 -32.54 20.58
N GLY A 5 -12.69 -32.63 19.96
CA GLY A 5 -12.93 -32.07 18.63
C GLY A 5 -12.86 -30.54 18.60
N ARG A 6 -13.31 -29.87 19.67
CA ARG A 6 -13.28 -28.40 19.76
C ARG A 6 -11.86 -27.87 19.97
N GLU A 7 -11.05 -28.53 20.80
CA GLU A 7 -9.66 -28.11 21.02
C GLU A 7 -8.80 -28.25 19.76
N LYS A 8 -8.96 -29.35 19.02
CA LYS A 8 -8.26 -29.55 17.74
C LYS A 8 -8.64 -28.48 16.71
N GLN A 9 -9.92 -28.16 16.60
CA GLN A 9 -10.39 -27.07 15.72
C GLN A 9 -9.80 -25.72 16.13
N HIS A 10 -9.82 -25.39 17.42
CA HIS A 10 -9.26 -24.12 17.92
C HIS A 10 -7.76 -23.99 17.65
N SER A 11 -6.99 -25.08 17.81
CA SER A 11 -5.55 -25.06 17.55
C SER A 11 -5.23 -24.91 16.06
N ALA A 12 -5.97 -25.61 15.19
CA ALA A 12 -5.79 -25.53 13.74
C ALA A 12 -6.09 -24.10 13.25
N GLU A 13 -7.14 -23.49 13.77
CA GLU A 13 -7.53 -22.12 13.44
C GLU A 13 -6.47 -21.10 13.88
N GLN A 14 -5.95 -21.21 15.10
CA GLN A 14 -4.86 -20.34 15.58
C GLN A 14 -3.58 -20.46 14.72
N THR A 15 -3.20 -21.68 14.34
CA THR A 15 -2.01 -21.92 13.50
C THR A 15 -2.18 -21.26 12.13
N ARG A 16 -3.39 -21.33 11.55
CA ARG A 16 -3.74 -20.71 10.26
C ARG A 16 -3.67 -19.18 10.34
N PHE A 17 -4.22 -18.58 11.39
CA PHE A 17 -4.16 -17.13 11.61
C PHE A 17 -2.72 -16.61 11.76
N ARG A 18 -1.85 -17.35 12.46
CA ARG A 18 -0.42 -17.00 12.59
C ARG A 18 0.29 -17.00 11.23
N GLY A 19 0.01 -17.98 10.38
CA GLY A 19 0.56 -18.06 9.03
C GLY A 19 0.16 -16.85 8.17
N ILE A 20 -1.11 -16.48 8.20
CA ILE A 20 -1.63 -15.31 7.47
C ILE A 20 -0.97 -14.02 7.96
N ARG A 21 -0.90 -13.79 9.28
CA ARG A 21 -0.26 -12.59 9.87
C ARG A 21 1.21 -12.47 9.46
N ARG A 22 2.01 -13.54 9.58
CA ARG A 22 3.43 -13.55 9.18
C ARG A 22 3.62 -13.11 7.73
N ARG A 23 2.74 -13.56 6.84
CA ARG A 23 2.80 -13.27 5.41
C ARG A 23 2.42 -11.80 5.12
N TYR A 24 1.42 -11.24 5.80
CA TYR A 24 1.10 -9.81 5.68
C TYR A 24 2.27 -8.93 6.13
N PHE A 25 2.89 -9.24 7.28
CA PHE A 25 4.07 -8.52 7.74
C PHE A 25 5.24 -8.60 6.77
N ALA A 26 5.43 -9.74 6.08
CA ALA A 26 6.45 -9.87 5.05
C ALA A 26 6.19 -8.94 3.85
N ILE A 27 4.94 -8.82 3.38
CA ILE A 27 4.58 -7.92 2.27
C ILE A 27 4.81 -6.45 2.67
N ILE A 28 4.37 -6.06 3.87
CA ILE A 28 4.57 -4.69 4.37
C ILE A 28 6.06 -4.39 4.53
N GLY A 29 6.82 -5.32 5.10
CA GLY A 29 8.27 -5.19 5.20
C GLY A 29 8.95 -5.05 3.84
N ALA A 30 8.50 -5.81 2.83
CA ALA A 30 8.99 -5.68 1.46
C ALA A 30 8.66 -4.31 0.86
N LEU A 31 7.43 -3.80 1.04
CA LEU A 31 7.03 -2.46 0.58
C LEU A 31 7.82 -1.35 1.30
N MET A 32 8.09 -1.50 2.60
CA MET A 32 8.93 -0.57 3.36
C MET A 32 10.37 -0.58 2.86
N LEU A 33 10.92 -1.76 2.55
CA LEU A 33 12.24 -1.89 1.94
C LEU A 33 12.27 -1.24 0.56
N CYS A 34 11.23 -1.38 -0.27
CA CYS A 34 11.11 -0.63 -1.53
C CYS A 34 11.21 0.88 -1.28
N GLY A 35 10.42 1.40 -0.34
CA GLY A 35 10.41 2.82 0.00
C GLY A 35 11.78 3.30 0.51
N GLY A 36 12.44 2.51 1.34
CA GLY A 36 13.79 2.80 1.84
C GLY A 36 14.85 2.79 0.73
N VAL A 37 14.78 1.85 -0.21
CA VAL A 37 15.67 1.83 -1.39
C VAL A 37 15.45 3.06 -2.27
N ILE A 38 14.19 3.42 -2.53
CA ILE A 38 13.85 4.63 -3.29
C ILE A 38 14.39 5.88 -2.57
N GLY A 39 14.16 6.02 -1.27
CA GLY A 39 14.66 7.15 -0.48
C GLY A 39 16.18 7.23 -0.45
N TYR A 40 16.87 6.09 -0.31
CA TYR A 40 18.33 6.02 -0.41
C TYR A 40 18.83 6.44 -1.80
N MET A 41 18.17 6.00 -2.87
CA MET A 41 18.51 6.40 -4.24
C MET A 41 18.32 7.90 -4.45
N THR A 42 17.23 8.48 -3.96
CA THR A 42 16.99 9.93 -4.02
C THR A 42 18.09 10.68 -3.26
N ALA A 43 18.41 10.27 -2.03
CA ALA A 43 19.48 10.89 -1.23
C ALA A 43 20.87 10.73 -1.87
N ALA A 44 21.15 9.59 -2.50
CA ALA A 44 22.39 9.37 -3.22
C ALA A 44 22.51 10.30 -4.45
N ASN A 45 21.40 10.57 -5.15
CA ASN A 45 21.37 11.50 -6.28
C ASN A 45 21.63 12.95 -5.84
N GLU A 46 21.21 13.35 -4.64
CA GLU A 46 21.46 14.69 -4.09
C GLU A 46 22.96 14.91 -3.75
N SER A 47 23.72 13.83 -3.54
CA SER A 47 25.14 13.92 -3.15
C SER A 47 26.14 14.18 -4.29
N GLY A 48 25.66 14.38 -5.52
CA GLY A 48 26.46 14.69 -6.71
C GLY A 48 26.17 13.70 -7.85
N PRO A 49 26.40 14.08 -9.12
CA PRO A 49 25.91 13.34 -10.28
C PRO A 49 26.55 11.95 -10.34
N PRO A 50 25.77 10.88 -10.13
CA PRO A 50 26.18 9.54 -10.50
C PRO A 50 26.49 9.49 -12.00
N SER A 51 27.32 8.54 -12.42
CA SER A 51 27.44 8.26 -13.85
C SER A 51 26.04 7.92 -14.40
N SER A 52 25.68 8.47 -15.55
CA SER A 52 24.36 8.33 -16.18
C SER A 52 23.88 6.87 -16.25
N TYR A 53 24.81 5.93 -16.39
CA TYR A 53 24.56 4.49 -16.41
C TYR A 53 24.06 3.89 -15.08
N LEU A 54 24.58 4.37 -13.94
CA LEU A 54 24.20 3.87 -12.62
C LEU A 54 22.73 4.16 -12.31
N HIS A 55 22.22 5.30 -12.76
CA HIS A 55 20.80 5.65 -12.59
C HIS A 55 19.87 4.68 -13.31
N TYR A 56 20.14 4.36 -14.59
CA TYR A 56 19.30 3.44 -15.35
C TYR A 56 19.29 2.03 -14.75
N VAL A 57 20.44 1.55 -14.26
CA VAL A 57 20.54 0.23 -13.62
C VAL A 57 19.77 0.19 -12.31
N GLN A 58 19.92 1.21 -11.47
CA GLN A 58 19.21 1.36 -10.20
C GLN A 58 17.70 1.42 -10.39
N LEU A 59 17.27 2.18 -11.39
CA LEU A 59 15.88 2.35 -11.79
C LEU A 59 15.26 1.05 -12.30
N ILE A 60 15.94 0.34 -13.22
CA ILE A 60 15.48 -0.96 -13.74
C ILE A 60 15.39 -1.97 -12.59
N ALA A 61 16.35 -1.98 -11.68
CA ALA A 61 16.33 -2.85 -10.50
C ALA A 61 15.14 -2.52 -9.57
N ALA A 62 14.85 -1.24 -9.35
CA ALA A 62 13.71 -0.80 -8.53
C ALA A 62 12.37 -1.21 -9.16
N VAL A 63 12.19 -0.98 -10.46
CA VAL A 63 10.97 -1.39 -11.19
C VAL A 63 10.82 -2.91 -11.20
N ALA A 64 11.89 -3.65 -11.50
CA ALA A 64 11.87 -5.11 -11.50
C ALA A 64 11.55 -5.67 -10.11
N PHE A 65 12.16 -5.11 -9.06
CA PHE A 65 11.84 -5.47 -7.68
C PHE A 65 10.38 -5.19 -7.34
N MET A 66 9.85 -4.03 -7.75
CA MET A 66 8.43 -3.70 -7.55
C MET A 66 7.52 -4.71 -8.24
N VAL A 67 7.79 -5.06 -9.50
CA VAL A 67 7.02 -6.06 -10.25
C VAL A 67 7.08 -7.43 -9.58
N ILE A 68 8.24 -7.84 -9.06
CA ILE A 68 8.40 -9.11 -8.33
C ILE A 68 7.60 -9.10 -7.03
N VAL A 69 7.73 -8.04 -6.22
CA VAL A 69 7.00 -7.92 -4.94
C VAL A 69 5.50 -7.88 -5.20
N MET A 70 5.05 -7.14 -6.21
CA MET A 70 3.65 -7.04 -6.58
C MET A 70 3.11 -8.34 -7.18
N GLY A 71 3.89 -9.04 -8.00
CA GLY A 71 3.53 -10.36 -8.53
C GLY A 71 3.44 -11.41 -7.43
N ALA A 72 4.35 -11.38 -6.46
CA ALA A 72 4.32 -12.24 -5.28
C ALA A 72 3.10 -11.92 -4.39
N ALA A 73 2.83 -10.63 -4.14
CA ALA A 73 1.64 -10.19 -3.42
C ALA A 73 0.36 -10.59 -4.16
N TRP A 74 0.30 -10.44 -5.48
CA TRP A 74 -0.84 -10.82 -6.30
C TRP A 74 -1.11 -12.33 -6.25
N LYS A 75 -0.08 -13.15 -6.46
CA LYS A 75 -0.17 -14.61 -6.31
C LYS A 75 -0.63 -15.00 -4.90
N TYR A 76 -0.18 -14.26 -3.89
CA TYR A 76 -0.61 -14.47 -2.51
C TYR A 76 -2.10 -14.14 -2.30
N PHE A 77 -2.59 -13.05 -2.89
CA PHE A 77 -3.98 -12.64 -2.82
C PHE A 77 -4.94 -13.58 -3.57
N THR A 78 -4.43 -14.33 -4.56
CA THR A 78 -5.23 -15.28 -5.36
C THR A 78 -5.15 -16.72 -4.86
N ALA A 79 -4.06 -17.12 -4.18
CA ALA A 79 -3.81 -18.52 -3.78
C ALA A 79 -4.50 -18.97 -2.47
N ALA A 80 -5.27 -18.11 -1.79
CA ALA A 80 -6.01 -18.52 -0.61
C ALA A 80 -7.25 -19.32 -1.04
N GLU A 81 -7.10 -20.65 -1.17
CA GLU A 81 -8.22 -21.55 -1.35
C GLU A 81 -8.81 -21.96 0.01
N PRO A 82 -10.14 -21.92 0.16
CA PRO A 82 -10.82 -22.55 1.28
C PRO A 82 -10.66 -24.06 1.25
N GLU A 83 -10.25 -24.61 2.40
CA GLU A 83 -10.44 -26.01 2.72
C GLU A 83 -11.87 -26.17 3.25
N TYR A 84 -12.68 -26.99 2.56
CA TYR A 84 -14.11 -27.18 2.84
C TYR A 84 -14.41 -28.45 3.65
N ASP A 85 -13.36 -29.14 4.11
CA ASP A 85 -13.51 -30.49 4.61
C ASP A 85 -14.22 -30.50 5.97
N GLY A 86 -15.27 -31.33 6.09
CA GLY A 86 -16.07 -31.47 7.31
C GLY A 86 -17.16 -30.40 7.55
N LEU A 87 -17.40 -29.46 6.64
CA LEU A 87 -18.51 -28.49 6.75
C LEU A 87 -19.82 -29.04 6.17
N ASP A 88 -20.97 -28.66 6.76
CA ASP A 88 -22.29 -28.92 6.17
C ASP A 88 -22.51 -28.09 4.89
N GLU A 89 -23.49 -28.47 4.05
CA GLU A 89 -23.72 -27.81 2.77
C GLU A 89 -24.11 -26.33 2.88
N GLY A 90 -24.86 -25.96 3.92
CA GLY A 90 -25.25 -24.56 4.16
C GLY A 90 -24.02 -23.71 4.52
N SER A 91 -23.18 -24.21 5.41
CA SER A 91 -21.90 -23.58 5.76
C SER A 91 -20.96 -23.48 4.57
N LYS A 92 -20.88 -24.52 3.72
CA LYS A 92 -20.07 -24.50 2.48
C LYS A 92 -20.52 -23.40 1.53
N ALA A 93 -21.83 -23.26 1.30
CA ALA A 93 -22.38 -22.21 0.44
C ALA A 93 -22.09 -20.80 0.99
N GLY A 94 -22.25 -20.60 2.30
CA GLY A 94 -21.90 -19.34 2.97
C GLY A 94 -20.41 -19.02 2.85
N LEU A 95 -19.54 -19.99 3.11
CA LEU A 95 -18.09 -19.85 2.99
C LEU A 95 -17.67 -19.55 1.55
N ALA A 96 -18.24 -20.25 0.57
CA ALA A 96 -17.97 -20.03 -0.84
C ALA A 96 -18.32 -18.60 -1.26
N ARG A 97 -19.47 -18.08 -0.82
CA ARG A 97 -19.88 -16.69 -1.06
C ARG A 97 -18.92 -15.68 -0.41
N PHE A 98 -18.50 -15.93 0.82
CA PHE A 98 -17.49 -15.12 1.52
C PHE A 98 -16.17 -15.07 0.74
N TRP A 99 -15.67 -16.21 0.29
CA TRP A 99 -14.41 -16.29 -0.46
C TRP A 99 -14.51 -15.65 -1.85
N ASP A 100 -15.66 -15.74 -2.51
CA ASP A 100 -15.88 -15.05 -3.79
C ASP A 100 -15.84 -13.53 -3.61
N ASN A 101 -16.51 -12.99 -2.58
CA ASN A 101 -16.44 -11.57 -2.23
C ASN A 101 -15.01 -11.16 -1.87
N ARG A 102 -14.30 -12.00 -1.11
CA ARG A 102 -12.91 -11.78 -0.74
C ARG A 102 -11.99 -11.67 -1.95
N ARG A 103 -12.18 -12.52 -2.96
CA ARG A 103 -11.42 -12.49 -4.21
C ARG A 103 -11.70 -11.22 -5.00
N LYS A 104 -12.96 -10.78 -5.09
CA LYS A 104 -13.33 -9.51 -5.75
C LYS A 104 -12.65 -8.33 -5.07
N TYR A 105 -12.72 -8.26 -3.75
CA TYR A 105 -12.04 -7.25 -2.95
C TYR A 105 -10.52 -7.25 -3.18
N ASN A 106 -9.89 -8.42 -3.09
CA ASN A 106 -8.45 -8.55 -3.31
C ASN A 106 -8.02 -8.13 -4.72
N ARG A 107 -8.82 -8.41 -5.74
CA ARG A 107 -8.55 -7.96 -7.12
C ARG A 107 -8.66 -6.45 -7.25
N VAL A 108 -9.65 -5.82 -6.60
CA VAL A 108 -9.79 -4.36 -6.60
C VAL A 108 -8.59 -3.71 -5.91
N ILE A 109 -8.23 -4.16 -4.70
CA ILE A 109 -7.06 -3.63 -3.99
C ILE A 109 -5.77 -3.89 -4.75
N GLY A 110 -5.56 -5.13 -5.21
CA GLY A 110 -4.36 -5.46 -5.97
C GLY A 110 -4.25 -4.64 -7.25
N GLY A 111 -5.36 -4.41 -7.94
CA GLY A 111 -5.44 -3.54 -9.12
C GLY A 111 -5.12 -2.08 -8.79
N LEU A 112 -5.59 -1.56 -7.67
CA LEU A 112 -5.28 -0.19 -7.22
C LEU A 112 -3.84 -0.03 -6.77
N MET A 113 -3.29 -1.02 -6.07
CA MET A 113 -1.88 -1.02 -5.69
C MET A 113 -1.00 -1.07 -6.93
N LEU A 114 -1.30 -1.95 -7.90
CA LEU A 114 -0.59 -2.02 -9.18
C LEU A 114 -0.70 -0.72 -9.97
N GLY A 115 -1.92 -0.20 -10.13
CA GLY A 115 -2.16 1.05 -10.85
C GLY A 115 -1.42 2.22 -10.20
N GLY A 116 -1.61 2.43 -8.90
CA GLY A 116 -0.94 3.49 -8.15
C GLY A 116 0.58 3.35 -8.14
N GLY A 117 1.10 2.14 -7.99
CA GLY A 117 2.54 1.86 -8.03
C GLY A 117 3.16 2.15 -9.40
N LEU A 118 2.51 1.72 -10.49
CA LEU A 118 2.95 2.01 -11.85
C LEU A 118 2.88 3.50 -12.17
N THR A 119 1.81 4.20 -11.75
CA THR A 119 1.69 5.65 -11.91
C THR A 119 2.77 6.39 -11.12
N GLY A 120 3.01 6.01 -9.87
CA GLY A 120 4.07 6.60 -9.04
C GLY A 120 5.46 6.36 -9.62
N ALA A 121 5.74 5.13 -10.10
CA ALA A 121 6.99 4.80 -10.77
C ALA A 121 7.17 5.62 -12.06
N ALA A 122 6.13 5.77 -12.89
CA ALA A 122 6.18 6.57 -14.10
C ALA A 122 6.44 8.05 -13.81
N ILE A 123 5.83 8.60 -12.76
CA ILE A 123 6.08 9.99 -12.32
C ILE A 123 7.51 10.13 -11.78
N GLY A 124 7.97 9.20 -10.94
CA GLY A 124 9.34 9.20 -10.42
C GLY A 124 10.39 9.09 -11.53
N LEU A 125 10.15 8.23 -12.53
CA LEU A 125 10.94 8.10 -13.75
C LEU A 125 11.05 9.43 -14.48
N MET A 126 9.90 10.04 -14.74
CA MET A 126 9.78 11.35 -15.36
C MET A 126 10.62 12.39 -14.60
N LEU A 127 10.44 12.51 -13.28
CA LEU A 127 11.17 13.48 -12.46
C LEU A 127 12.68 13.21 -12.38
N SER A 128 13.10 11.94 -12.42
CA SER A 128 14.52 11.54 -12.30
C SER A 128 15.37 11.84 -13.53
N VAL A 129 14.74 11.93 -14.71
CA VAL A 129 15.42 12.41 -15.91
C VAL A 129 15.51 13.93 -15.74
N ASN A 130 16.70 14.43 -15.35
CA ASN A 130 17.03 15.84 -15.07
C ASN A 130 16.58 16.88 -16.14
N ASP A 131 16.04 16.42 -17.27
CA ASP A 131 15.40 17.21 -18.32
C ASP A 131 13.87 17.36 -18.15
N PHE A 132 13.30 17.18 -16.94
CA PHE A 132 11.93 17.62 -16.64
C PHE A 132 11.84 19.15 -16.57
N ASN A 133 12.31 19.79 -17.62
CA ASN A 133 12.15 21.20 -17.87
C ASN A 133 10.69 21.41 -18.28
N LEU A 134 9.84 21.65 -17.28
CA LEU A 134 8.44 22.06 -17.42
C LEU A 134 8.28 23.34 -18.27
N THR A 135 9.35 23.93 -18.81
CA THR A 135 9.28 25.02 -19.78
C THR A 135 8.79 24.55 -21.15
N THR A 136 9.01 23.29 -21.54
CA THR A 136 8.50 22.79 -22.83
C THR A 136 6.99 22.52 -22.75
N PRO A 137 6.20 22.97 -23.75
CA PRO A 137 4.75 22.74 -23.76
C PRO A 137 4.37 21.25 -23.67
N THR A 138 5.14 20.38 -24.31
CA THR A 138 4.90 18.92 -24.31
C THR A 138 5.00 18.31 -22.91
N MET A 139 6.02 18.68 -22.13
CA MET A 139 6.18 18.16 -20.76
C MET A 139 5.06 18.63 -19.83
N ARG A 140 4.58 19.88 -20.00
CA ARG A 140 3.41 20.38 -19.25
C ARG A 140 2.16 19.54 -19.54
N VAL A 141 1.91 19.24 -20.81
CA VAL A 141 0.76 18.41 -21.22
C VAL A 141 0.89 17.01 -20.64
N MET A 142 2.06 16.39 -20.71
CA MET A 142 2.27 15.06 -20.11
C MET A 142 2.06 15.07 -18.59
N ALA A 143 2.56 16.09 -17.88
CA ALA A 143 2.33 16.24 -16.44
C ALA A 143 0.83 16.39 -16.12
N MET A 144 0.10 17.22 -16.88
CA MET A 144 -1.36 17.36 -16.71
C MET A 144 -2.11 16.05 -16.95
N VAL A 145 -1.74 15.30 -18.00
CA VAL A 145 -2.32 13.99 -18.30
C VAL A 145 -2.01 12.99 -17.18
N ALA A 146 -0.79 12.98 -16.64
CA ALA A 146 -0.43 12.11 -15.52
C ALA A 146 -1.23 12.43 -14.25
N VAL A 147 -1.38 13.72 -13.90
CA VAL A 147 -2.21 14.16 -12.77
C VAL A 147 -3.67 13.79 -13.00
N ALA A 148 -4.22 14.01 -14.19
CA ALA A 148 -5.59 13.63 -14.52
C ALA A 148 -5.80 12.12 -14.42
N ALA A 149 -4.89 11.31 -14.97
CA ALA A 149 -4.93 9.85 -14.88
C ALA A 149 -4.86 9.37 -13.42
N PHE A 150 -4.02 10.01 -12.60
CA PHE A 150 -3.94 9.72 -11.16
C PHE A 150 -5.26 10.01 -10.45
N VAL A 151 -5.86 11.20 -10.67
CA VAL A 151 -7.14 11.58 -10.07
C VAL A 151 -8.27 10.64 -10.50
N ILE A 152 -8.33 10.28 -11.79
CA ILE A 152 -9.31 9.32 -12.31
C ILE A 152 -9.12 7.96 -11.64
N THR A 153 -7.89 7.47 -11.56
CA THR A 153 -7.56 6.18 -10.94
C THR A 153 -7.95 6.16 -9.46
N LEU A 154 -7.65 7.22 -8.72
CA LEU A 154 -8.03 7.35 -7.31
C LEU A 154 -9.56 7.43 -7.14
N THR A 155 -10.24 8.21 -7.96
CA THR A 155 -11.69 8.40 -7.86
C THR A 155 -12.43 7.12 -8.20
N TRP A 156 -12.11 6.51 -9.35
CA TRP A 156 -12.69 5.25 -9.79
C TRP A 156 -12.35 4.12 -8.81
N GLY A 157 -11.11 4.09 -8.33
CA GLY A 157 -10.65 3.13 -7.34
C GLY A 157 -11.39 3.23 -6.01
N SER A 158 -11.58 4.45 -5.52
CA SER A 158 -12.33 4.71 -4.29
C SER A 158 -13.78 4.28 -4.44
N TRP A 159 -14.43 4.64 -5.55
CA TRP A 159 -15.80 4.19 -5.83
C TRP A 159 -15.91 2.67 -5.91
N LYS A 160 -14.98 2.01 -6.61
CA LYS A 160 -14.97 0.55 -6.73
C LYS A 160 -14.70 -0.14 -5.39
N TYR A 161 -13.84 0.45 -4.57
CA TYR A 161 -13.58 0.00 -3.20
C TYR A 161 -14.85 0.04 -2.36
N PHE A 162 -15.55 1.18 -2.29
CA PHE A 162 -16.75 1.33 -1.46
C PHE A 162 -17.93 0.44 -1.90
N THR A 163 -17.98 0.05 -3.17
CA THR A 163 -19.02 -0.87 -3.69
C THR A 163 -18.71 -2.35 -3.42
N THR A 164 -17.48 -2.69 -3.04
CA THR A 164 -17.04 -4.09 -2.89
C THR A 164 -16.70 -4.46 -1.44
N VAL A 165 -16.50 -3.47 -0.57
CA VAL A 165 -15.94 -3.66 0.76
C VAL A 165 -17.02 -3.98 1.80
N ASP A 166 -16.70 -4.88 2.73
CA ASP A 166 -17.60 -5.27 3.81
C ASP A 166 -17.64 -4.23 4.94
N GLU A 167 -18.72 -4.21 5.74
CA GLU A 167 -18.93 -3.22 6.82
C GLU A 167 -17.81 -3.19 7.86
N LEU A 168 -17.28 -4.36 8.24
CA LEU A 168 -16.17 -4.47 9.19
C LEU A 168 -14.90 -3.79 8.67
N GLU A 169 -14.66 -3.90 7.37
CA GLU A 169 -13.51 -3.27 6.72
C GLU A 169 -13.72 -1.77 6.55
N VAL A 170 -14.96 -1.32 6.32
CA VAL A 170 -15.32 0.10 6.38
C VAL A 170 -15.03 0.67 7.76
N ASP A 171 -15.41 -0.01 8.85
CA ASP A 171 -15.13 0.46 10.21
C ASP A 171 -13.63 0.56 10.48
N ALA A 172 -12.87 -0.47 10.14
CA ALA A 172 -11.42 -0.47 10.27
C ALA A 172 -10.78 0.69 9.48
N ASN A 173 -11.26 0.95 8.26
CA ASN A 173 -10.77 2.03 7.42
C ASN A 173 -11.15 3.42 7.94
N LYS A 174 -12.38 3.60 8.45
CA LYS A 174 -12.83 4.85 9.08
C LYS A 174 -11.95 5.22 10.27
N TRP A 175 -11.65 4.23 11.12
CA TRP A 175 -10.77 4.43 12.27
C TRP A 175 -9.34 4.72 11.89
N ALA A 176 -8.79 3.98 10.92
CA ALA A 176 -7.46 4.24 10.39
C ALA A 176 -7.35 5.63 9.78
N GLY A 177 -8.32 6.04 8.96
CA GLY A 177 -8.38 7.37 8.37
C GLY A 177 -8.52 8.47 9.41
N LEU A 178 -9.33 8.27 10.45
CA LEU A 178 -9.47 9.21 11.55
C LEU A 178 -8.16 9.40 12.31
N ILE A 179 -7.45 8.31 12.65
CA ILE A 179 -6.16 8.40 13.33
C ILE A 179 -5.12 9.06 12.41
N GLY A 180 -5.08 8.67 11.13
CA GLY A 180 -4.19 9.23 10.12
C GLY A 180 -4.36 10.75 9.95
N ILE A 181 -5.59 11.24 9.78
CA ILE A 181 -5.83 12.67 9.57
C ILE A 181 -5.52 13.51 10.81
N ASN A 182 -5.78 12.98 12.02
CA ASN A 182 -5.38 13.65 13.26
C ASN A 182 -3.87 13.68 13.44
N PHE A 183 -3.18 12.56 13.12
CA PHE A 183 -1.72 12.50 13.13
C PHE A 183 -1.12 13.50 12.15
N TYR A 184 -1.63 13.58 10.91
CA TYR A 184 -1.22 14.55 9.90
C TYR A 184 -1.35 15.98 10.41
N ALA A 185 -2.53 16.34 10.92
CA ALA A 185 -2.81 17.70 11.40
C ALA A 185 -1.87 18.08 12.55
N ALA A 186 -1.70 17.18 13.53
CA ALA A 186 -0.81 17.42 14.66
C ALA A 186 0.65 17.54 14.23
N LEU A 187 1.13 16.62 13.40
CA LEU A 187 2.52 16.61 12.92
C LEU A 187 2.83 17.87 12.10
N TRP A 188 1.95 18.23 11.16
CA TRP A 188 2.11 19.41 10.32
C TRP A 188 2.13 20.70 11.14
N ILE A 189 1.14 20.91 12.02
CA ILE A 189 1.05 22.13 12.83
C ILE A 189 2.24 22.27 13.77
N CYS A 190 2.61 21.20 14.48
CA CYS A 190 3.73 21.22 15.41
C CYS A 190 5.07 21.48 14.69
N TRP A 191 5.34 20.80 13.59
CA TRP A 191 6.57 21.00 12.82
C TRP A 191 6.61 22.40 12.21
N TRP A 192 5.51 22.87 11.65
CA TRP A 192 5.41 24.24 11.12
C TRP A 192 5.70 25.29 12.20
N ALA A 193 5.12 25.16 13.39
CA ALA A 193 5.35 26.07 14.50
C ALA A 193 6.82 26.05 14.97
N LEU A 194 7.42 24.87 15.09
CA LEU A 194 8.85 24.72 15.42
C LEU A 194 9.77 25.33 14.35
N GLY A 195 9.39 25.23 13.07
CA GLY A 195 10.10 25.88 11.97
C GLY A 195 10.04 27.40 12.04
N LYS A 196 8.93 27.98 12.53
CA LYS A 196 8.79 29.44 12.69
C LYS A 196 9.65 30.05 13.78
N VAL A 197 10.04 29.26 14.77
CA VAL A 197 10.98 29.66 15.83
C VAL A 197 12.39 29.17 15.57
N GLU A 198 12.68 28.71 14.36
CA GLU A 198 14.00 28.24 13.91
C GLU A 198 14.58 27.08 14.74
N LEU A 199 13.74 26.33 15.46
CA LEU A 199 14.15 25.13 16.22
C LEU A 199 14.35 23.92 15.31
N THR A 200 13.63 23.87 14.18
CA THR A 200 13.71 22.79 13.19
C THR A 200 13.78 23.36 11.78
N ARG A 201 14.21 22.53 10.81
CA ARG A 201 14.08 22.86 9.39
C ARG A 201 12.61 23.07 9.01
N ALA A 202 12.39 23.77 7.89
CA ALA A 202 11.07 23.92 7.29
C ALA A 202 10.40 22.54 7.11
N PRO A 203 9.07 22.43 7.32
CA PRO A 203 8.37 21.16 7.17
C PRO A 203 8.53 20.60 5.76
N ASP A 204 8.92 19.32 5.70
CA ASP A 204 8.96 18.56 4.47
C ASP A 204 7.60 17.87 4.26
N GLY A 205 6.88 18.28 3.22
CA GLY A 205 5.56 17.75 2.91
C GLY A 205 5.58 16.25 2.59
N ASP A 206 6.64 15.77 1.96
CA ASP A 206 6.78 14.35 1.58
C ASP A 206 7.00 13.50 2.83
N ALA A 207 7.83 13.98 3.76
CA ALA A 207 8.06 13.32 5.05
C ALA A 207 6.75 13.21 5.86
N VAL A 208 5.98 14.31 5.94
CA VAL A 208 4.69 14.34 6.65
C VAL A 208 3.69 13.38 6.01
N PHE A 209 3.61 13.36 4.67
CA PHE A 209 2.75 12.44 3.93
C PHE A 209 3.11 10.98 4.20
N LEU A 210 4.39 10.62 4.09
CA LEU A 210 4.86 9.25 4.30
C LEU A 210 4.61 8.76 5.73
N LEU A 211 4.90 9.59 6.73
CA LEU A 211 4.63 9.25 8.13
C LEU A 211 3.13 9.08 8.39
N THR A 212 2.29 9.91 7.79
CA THR A 212 0.83 9.81 7.89
C THR A 212 0.32 8.51 7.27
N MET A 213 0.79 8.17 6.07
CA MET A 213 0.45 6.92 5.41
C MET A 213 0.89 5.72 6.23
N LEU A 214 2.09 5.77 6.81
CA LEU A 214 2.61 4.73 7.68
C LEU A 214 1.72 4.49 8.91
N VAL A 215 1.36 5.55 9.64
CA VAL A 215 0.47 5.46 10.81
C VAL A 215 -0.91 4.95 10.43
N THR A 216 -1.45 5.41 9.30
CA THR A 216 -2.75 4.94 8.77
C THR A 216 -2.71 3.45 8.47
N ILE A 217 -1.66 2.97 7.79
CA ILE A 217 -1.48 1.55 7.46
C ILE A 217 -1.34 0.71 8.74
N ILE A 218 -0.50 1.12 9.69
CA ILE A 218 -0.30 0.41 10.97
C ILE A 218 -1.63 0.29 11.72
N THR A 219 -2.37 1.39 11.81
CA THR A 219 -3.67 1.45 12.50
C THR A 219 -4.69 0.54 11.84
N PHE A 220 -4.78 0.59 10.51
CA PHE A 220 -5.67 -0.26 9.73
C PHE A 220 -5.36 -1.74 9.97
N LEU A 221 -4.09 -2.14 9.90
CA LEU A 221 -3.67 -3.52 10.10
C LEU A 221 -3.91 -3.99 11.54
N TRP A 222 -3.60 -3.13 12.52
CA TRP A 222 -3.86 -3.44 13.93
C TRP A 222 -5.34 -3.75 14.17
N ARG A 223 -6.23 -2.92 13.64
CA ARG A 223 -7.68 -3.08 13.79
C ARG A 223 -8.24 -4.24 12.96
N ARG A 224 -7.63 -4.53 11.81
CA ARG A 224 -8.03 -5.66 10.95
C ARG A 224 -7.70 -7.02 11.58
N PHE A 225 -6.64 -7.11 12.37
CA PHE A 225 -6.14 -8.38 12.94
C PHE A 225 -6.40 -8.54 14.44
N ARG A 226 -7.17 -7.65 15.05
CA ARG A 226 -7.62 -7.73 16.44
C ARG A 226 -9.11 -7.96 16.46
#